data_AF-A0A6A4N936-F1
#
_entry.id   AF-A0A6A4N936-F1
#
_cell.length_a   1.000
_cell.length_b   1.000
_cell.length_c   1.000
_cell.angle_alpha   90.00
_cell.angle_beta   90.00
_cell.angle_gamma   90.00
#
_symmetry.space_group_name_H-M   'P 1'
#
loop_
_entity.id
_entity.type
_entity.pdbx_description
1 polymer ?
#
loop_
_entity_poly.entity_id
_entity_poly.type
_entity_poly.pdbx_seq_one_letter_code
_entity_poly.pdbx_strand_id
1 'polypeptide(L)'
;MKYKDVVNNIKGMLERAESPITSHCCIYRVPFDIRLLNQDAYTLKDIFIGPFHQHNPRLQNMERHKLIYFKKFLELGDVNLESLVIHVEEAEPNLRRSYADTLDLTKEELEKIILVDSCFIIEFF
;
A
#
# COMPACT_ATOMS: atom_id res chain seq x y z
N MET A 1 -38.77 16.38 4.80
CA MET A 1 -37.34 16.49 5.14
C MET A 1 -37.02 17.98 5.23
N LYS A 2 -36.69 18.52 6.41
CA LYS A 2 -36.61 19.99 6.60
C LYS A 2 -35.22 20.46 6.19
N TYR A 3 -35.13 21.54 5.41
CA TYR A 3 -33.87 22.15 4.94
C TYR A 3 -32.79 22.32 6.04
N LYS A 4 -33.21 22.54 7.30
CA LYS A 4 -32.31 22.59 8.47
C LYS A 4 -31.53 21.30 8.71
N ASP A 5 -32.13 20.14 8.46
CA ASP A 5 -31.49 18.83 8.63
C ASP A 5 -30.37 18.65 7.58
N VAL A 6 -30.62 19.10 6.35
CA VAL A 6 -29.63 19.10 5.25
C VAL A 6 -28.46 20.02 5.59
N VAL A 7 -28.73 21.23 6.07
CA VAL A 7 -27.68 22.20 6.46
C VAL A 7 -26.81 21.65 7.60
N ASN A 8 -27.41 21.05 8.62
CA ASN A 8 -26.66 20.47 9.74
C ASN A 8 -25.80 19.28 9.30
N ASN A 9 -26.31 18.45 8.38
CA ASN A 9 -25.54 17.36 7.80
C ASN A 9 -24.31 17.88 7.02
N ILE A 10 -24.51 18.89 6.17
CA ILE A 10 -23.42 19.52 5.40
C ILE A 10 -22.38 20.15 6.33
N LYS A 11 -22.79 20.84 7.39
CA LYS A 11 -21.85 21.37 8.39
C LYS A 11 -20.99 20.28 9.01
N GLY A 12 -21.60 19.16 9.41
CA GLY A 12 -20.84 18.03 9.92
C GLY A 12 -19.87 17.42 8.89
N MET A 13 -20.24 17.39 7.61
CA MET A 13 -19.33 16.95 6.54
C MET A 13 -18.13 17.90 6.40
N LEU A 14 -18.37 19.22 6.45
CA LEU A 14 -17.31 20.23 6.34
C LEU A 14 -16.37 20.21 7.56
N GLU A 15 -16.91 20.00 8.77
CA GLU A 15 -16.10 19.88 9.98
C GLU A 15 -15.18 18.65 9.97
N ARG A 16 -15.60 17.56 9.30
CA ARG A 16 -14.81 16.34 9.11
C ARG A 16 -13.95 16.35 7.85
N ALA A 17 -14.01 17.42 7.04
CA ALA A 17 -13.26 17.51 5.80
C ALA A 17 -11.81 17.86 6.13
N GLU A 18 -10.99 16.82 6.30
CA GLU A 18 -9.56 16.95 6.47
C GLU A 18 -8.83 16.80 5.14
N SER A 19 -7.66 17.42 5.02
CA SER A 19 -6.78 17.15 3.89
C SER A 19 -6.36 15.68 3.94
N PRO A 20 -6.59 14.88 2.88
CA PRO A 20 -6.08 13.51 2.83
C PRO A 20 -4.54 13.51 2.76
N ILE A 21 -3.94 14.62 2.33
CA ILE A 21 -2.50 14.80 2.25
C ILE A 21 -2.03 15.39 3.58
N THR A 22 -1.42 14.54 4.39
CA THR A 22 -0.69 14.94 5.61
C THR A 22 0.79 15.16 5.29
N SER A 23 1.56 15.75 6.21
CA SER A 23 3.03 15.84 6.08
C SER A 23 3.73 14.47 5.96
N HIS A 24 3.03 13.37 6.26
CA HIS A 24 3.54 12.01 6.18
C HIS A 24 3.23 11.34 4.84
N CYS A 25 2.38 11.96 4.01
CA CYS A 25 1.93 11.43 2.73
C CYS A 25 3.00 11.65 1.64
N CYS A 26 3.55 10.56 1.11
CA CYS A 26 4.64 10.59 0.12
C CYS A 26 4.47 9.61 -1.05
N ILE A 27 3.41 8.78 -1.05
CA ILE A 27 3.13 7.78 -2.08
C ILE A 27 1.79 8.10 -2.74
N TYR A 28 1.83 8.38 -4.05
CA TYR A 28 0.69 8.86 -4.82
C TYR A 28 0.43 7.96 -6.02
N ARG A 29 -0.84 7.76 -6.39
CA ARG A 29 -1.15 7.24 -7.72
C ARG A 29 -0.88 8.30 -8.77
N VAL A 30 -0.40 7.86 -9.92
CA VAL A 30 -0.31 8.72 -11.10
C VAL A 30 -1.73 9.15 -11.50
N PRO A 31 -2.01 10.47 -11.62
CA PRO A 31 -3.31 10.97 -12.04
C PRO A 31 -3.79 10.34 -13.35
N PHE A 32 -5.10 10.09 -13.45
CA PHE A 32 -5.70 9.40 -14.60
C PHE A 32 -5.36 10.06 -15.94
N ASP A 33 -5.46 11.38 -16.02
CA ASP A 33 -5.21 12.13 -17.25
C ASP A 33 -3.75 11.98 -17.72
N ILE A 34 -2.80 11.97 -16.79
CA ILE A 34 -1.38 11.75 -17.08
C ILE A 34 -1.16 10.32 -17.56
N ARG A 35 -1.81 9.36 -16.90
CA ARG A 35 -1.73 7.94 -17.28
C ARG A 35 -2.28 7.70 -18.68
N LEU A 36 -3.31 8.44 -19.10
CA LEU A 36 -3.91 8.32 -20.42
C LEU A 36 -2.96 8.75 -21.56
N LEU A 37 -2.07 9.73 -21.28
CA LEU A 37 -1.09 10.20 -22.27
C LEU A 37 -0.06 9.13 -22.63
N ASN A 38 0.29 8.25 -21.69
CA ASN A 38 1.21 7.14 -21.92
C ASN A 38 0.96 5.98 -20.95
N GLN A 39 0.00 5.12 -21.26
CA GLN A 39 -0.39 4.02 -20.37
C GLN A 39 0.76 3.03 -20.11
N ASP A 40 1.62 2.80 -21.09
CA ASP A 40 2.72 1.84 -21.01
C ASP A 40 3.83 2.30 -20.04
N ALA A 41 4.05 3.61 -19.91
CA ALA A 41 5.01 4.15 -18.95
C ALA A 41 4.60 3.96 -17.49
N TYR A 42 3.30 3.80 -17.22
CA TYR A 42 2.74 3.69 -15.87
C TYR A 42 2.14 2.32 -15.58
N THR A 43 2.29 1.36 -16.50
CA THR A 43 1.88 -0.02 -16.30
C THR A 43 3.12 -0.85 -16.03
N LEU A 44 3.28 -1.27 -14.78
CA LEU A 44 4.36 -2.19 -14.39
C LEU A 44 4.25 -3.49 -15.19
N LYS A 45 5.37 -3.95 -15.75
CA LYS A 45 5.43 -5.14 -16.61
C LYS A 45 5.88 -6.38 -15.85
N ASP A 46 6.88 -6.23 -14.98
CA ASP A 46 7.62 -7.36 -14.42
C ASP A 46 7.61 -7.41 -12.89
N ILE A 47 7.83 -6.28 -12.22
CA ILE A 47 7.93 -6.20 -10.75
C ILE A 47 6.83 -5.27 -10.23
N PHE A 48 6.10 -5.73 -9.22
CA PHE A 48 5.05 -4.99 -8.55
C PHE A 48 5.40 -4.87 -7.07
N ILE A 49 5.31 -3.68 -6.51
CA ILE A 49 5.68 -3.40 -5.12
C ILE A 49 4.58 -2.55 -4.50
N GLY A 50 4.16 -2.92 -3.31
CA GLY A 50 3.14 -2.25 -2.53
C GLY A 50 1.70 -2.63 -2.91
N PRO A 51 0.74 -2.08 -2.15
CA PRO A 51 -0.67 -2.48 -2.16
C PRO A 51 -1.44 -2.00 -3.40
N PHE A 52 -0.87 -1.10 -4.21
CA PHE A 52 -1.56 -0.48 -5.35
C PHE A 52 -1.86 -1.41 -6.52
N HIS A 53 -1.34 -2.64 -6.49
CA HIS A 53 -1.42 -3.56 -7.61
C HIS A 53 -2.33 -4.78 -7.38
N GLN A 54 -2.77 -5.04 -6.15
CA GLN A 54 -3.30 -6.32 -5.64
C GLN A 54 -4.41 -7.02 -6.46
N HIS A 55 -5.11 -6.31 -7.36
CA HIS A 55 -6.19 -6.85 -8.19
C HIS A 55 -5.77 -7.31 -9.60
N ASN A 56 -4.48 -7.32 -9.93
CA ASN A 56 -4.02 -7.74 -11.26
C ASN A 56 -3.74 -9.26 -11.30
N PRO A 57 -4.46 -10.06 -12.12
CA PRO A 57 -4.25 -11.52 -12.21
C PRO A 57 -2.82 -11.92 -12.58
N ARG A 58 -2.07 -11.05 -13.28
CA ARG A 58 -0.67 -11.27 -13.64
C ARG A 58 0.26 -11.30 -12.43
N LEU A 59 -0.19 -10.83 -11.27
CA LEU A 59 0.57 -10.80 -10.03
C LEU A 59 0.79 -12.16 -9.40
N GLN A 60 -0.12 -13.11 -9.58
CA GLN A 60 -0.04 -14.38 -8.84
C GLN A 60 1.29 -15.11 -9.05
N ASN A 61 1.85 -15.02 -10.27
CA ASN A 61 3.16 -15.58 -10.57
C ASN A 61 4.29 -14.80 -9.87
N MET A 62 4.20 -13.48 -9.83
CA MET A 62 5.20 -12.63 -9.18
C MET A 62 5.19 -12.80 -7.66
N GLU A 63 4.01 -12.83 -7.03
CA GLU A 63 3.87 -13.04 -5.59
C GLU A 63 4.49 -14.36 -5.14
N ARG A 64 4.34 -15.43 -5.95
CA ARG A 64 5.03 -16.70 -5.70
C ARG A 64 6.55 -16.57 -5.74
N HIS A 65 7.09 -15.77 -6.69
CA HIS A 65 8.52 -15.53 -6.76
C HIS A 65 9.01 -14.75 -5.54
N LYS A 66 8.30 -13.68 -5.13
CA LYS A 66 8.66 -12.92 -3.93
C LYS A 66 8.73 -13.79 -2.68
N LEU A 67 7.80 -14.73 -2.52
CA LEU A 67 7.83 -15.68 -1.40
C LEU A 67 9.06 -16.61 -1.42
N ILE A 68 9.56 -16.98 -2.60
CA ILE A 68 10.82 -17.75 -2.71
C ILE A 68 12.00 -16.92 -2.23
N TYR A 69 12.06 -15.63 -2.58
CA TYR A 69 13.10 -14.71 -2.12
C TYR A 69 12.99 -14.46 -0.61
N PHE A 70 11.77 -14.25 -0.11
CA PHE A 70 11.56 -14.09 1.33
C PHE A 70 12.04 -15.33 2.11
N LYS A 71 11.74 -16.54 1.61
CA LYS A 71 12.26 -17.77 2.21
C LYS A 71 13.80 -17.79 2.25
N LYS A 72 14.46 -17.42 1.14
CA LYS A 72 15.93 -17.34 1.07
C LYS A 72 16.49 -16.31 2.05
N PHE A 73 15.87 -15.14 2.15
CA PHE A 73 16.25 -14.09 3.08
C PHE A 73 16.26 -14.60 4.53
N LEU A 74 15.22 -15.33 4.94
CA LEU A 74 15.15 -15.94 6.27
C LEU A 74 16.23 -17.01 6.49
N GLU A 75 16.49 -17.85 5.48
CA GLU A 75 17.49 -18.93 5.54
C GLU A 75 18.94 -18.41 5.60
N LEU A 76 19.24 -17.34 4.85
CA LEU A 76 20.60 -16.79 4.74
C LEU A 76 20.93 -15.77 5.83
N GLY A 77 19.95 -14.98 6.25
CA GLY A 77 20.16 -13.88 7.20
C GLY A 77 20.12 -14.29 8.67
N ASP A 78 19.78 -15.55 8.99
CA ASP A 78 19.46 -16.02 10.35
C ASP A 78 18.44 -15.07 11.04
N VAL A 79 17.49 -14.57 10.25
CA VAL A 79 16.51 -13.58 10.69
C VAL A 79 15.27 -14.30 11.20
N ASN A 80 14.83 -13.93 12.39
CA ASN A 80 13.61 -14.45 12.99
C ASN A 80 12.36 -13.82 12.34
N LEU A 81 11.42 -14.66 11.89
CA LEU A 81 10.17 -14.23 11.26
C LEU A 81 9.27 -13.43 12.21
N GLU A 82 9.11 -13.87 13.46
CA GLU A 82 8.29 -13.16 14.46
C GLU A 82 8.81 -11.74 14.69
N SER A 83 10.13 -11.55 14.72
CA SER A 83 10.76 -10.25 14.86
C SER A 83 10.42 -9.33 13.68
N LEU A 84 10.45 -9.84 12.45
CA LEU A 84 10.07 -9.06 11.27
C LEU A 84 8.59 -8.67 11.29
N VAL A 85 7.71 -9.60 11.69
CA VAL A 85 6.27 -9.32 11.81
C VAL A 85 6.03 -8.18 12.81
N ILE A 86 6.67 -8.21 13.98
CA ILE A 86 6.57 -7.14 14.98
C ILE A 86 7.04 -5.80 14.41
N HIS A 87 8.18 -5.77 13.70
CA HIS A 87 8.68 -4.53 13.10
C HIS A 87 7.72 -3.95 12.06
N VAL A 88 7.13 -4.80 11.22
CA VAL A 88 6.14 -4.35 10.22
C VAL A 88 4.86 -3.88 10.89
N GLU A 89 4.40 -4.57 11.93
CA GLU A 89 3.23 -4.18 12.72
C GLU A 89 3.40 -2.78 13.33
N GLU A 90 4.56 -2.48 13.91
CA GLU A 90 4.88 -1.17 14.47
C GLU A 90 4.96 -0.07 13.40
N ALA A 91 5.41 -0.42 12.20
CA ALA A 91 5.55 0.51 11.08
C ALA A 91 4.24 0.75 10.32
N GLU A 92 3.29 -0.18 10.36
CA GLU A 92 2.06 -0.17 9.55
C GLU A 92 1.28 1.15 9.61
N PRO A 93 1.05 1.79 10.78
CA PRO A 93 0.28 3.02 10.83
C PRO A 93 0.97 4.20 10.14
N ASN A 94 2.31 4.22 10.12
CA ASN A 94 3.08 5.22 9.39
C ASN A 94 3.03 4.93 7.89
N LEU A 95 3.25 3.67 7.50
CA LEU A 95 3.19 3.22 6.11
C LEU A 95 1.83 3.53 5.47
N ARG A 96 0.73 3.23 6.16
CA ARG A 96 -0.62 3.52 5.67
C ARG A 96 -0.84 5.01 5.47
N ARG A 97 -0.34 5.85 6.39
CA ARG A 97 -0.40 7.32 6.26
C ARG A 97 0.50 7.89 5.16
N SER A 98 1.45 7.10 4.66
CA SER A 98 2.28 7.49 3.53
C SER A 98 1.57 7.43 2.19
N TYR A 99 0.45 6.69 2.08
CA TYR A 99 -0.35 6.64 0.85
C TYR A 99 -1.39 7.76 0.83
N ALA A 100 -1.49 8.45 -0.31
CA ALA A 100 -2.51 9.48 -0.54
C ALA A 100 -3.93 8.90 -0.64
N ASP A 101 -4.04 7.65 -1.08
CA ASP A 101 -5.29 6.93 -1.22
C ASP A 101 -5.60 6.17 0.06
N THR A 102 -6.87 6.11 0.45
CA THR A 102 -7.34 5.15 1.45
C THR A 102 -7.11 3.73 0.92
N LEU A 103 -6.29 2.96 1.62
CA LEU A 103 -6.09 1.55 1.33
C LEU A 103 -7.26 0.74 1.88
N ASP A 104 -8.04 0.14 0.99
CA ASP A 104 -9.12 -0.82 1.33
C ASP A 104 -8.51 -2.19 1.66
N LEU A 105 -7.70 -2.20 2.71
CA LEU A 105 -6.98 -3.38 3.21
C LEU A 105 -7.06 -3.40 4.72
N THR A 106 -7.26 -4.59 5.27
CA THR A 106 -7.03 -4.82 6.68
C THR A 106 -5.57 -4.54 7.06
N LYS A 107 -5.32 -4.36 8.34
CA LYS A 107 -3.96 -4.24 8.89
C LYS A 107 -3.11 -5.45 8.49
N GLU A 108 -3.62 -6.65 8.72
CA GLU A 108 -2.94 -7.92 8.42
C GLU A 108 -2.62 -8.09 6.92
N GLU A 109 -3.53 -7.69 6.03
CA GLU A 109 -3.26 -7.75 4.58
C GLU A 109 -2.14 -6.80 4.17
N LEU A 110 -2.12 -5.57 4.70
CA LEU A 110 -1.06 -4.62 4.41
C LEU A 110 0.28 -5.10 4.97
N GLU A 111 0.32 -5.62 6.19
CA GLU A 111 1.52 -6.18 6.81
C GLU A 111 2.13 -7.30 5.95
N LYS A 112 1.30 -8.23 5.47
CA LYS A 112 1.75 -9.32 4.59
C LYS A 112 2.39 -8.79 3.30
N ILE A 113 1.75 -7.81 2.66
CA ILE A 113 2.27 -7.20 1.43
C ILE A 113 3.62 -6.53 1.70
N ILE A 114 3.70 -5.69 2.72
CA ILE A 114 4.92 -4.95 3.06
C ILE A 114 6.05 -5.91 3.43
N LEU A 115 5.77 -6.95 4.23
CA LEU A 115 6.78 -7.91 4.65
C LEU A 115 7.35 -8.68 3.46
N VAL A 116 6.48 -9.21 2.60
CA VAL A 116 6.90 -9.97 1.41
C VAL A 116 7.67 -9.09 0.44
N ASP A 117 7.20 -7.86 0.20
CA ASP A 117 7.82 -6.94 -0.75
C ASP A 117 9.16 -6.39 -0.24
N SER A 118 9.26 -6.04 1.04
CA SER A 118 10.52 -5.55 1.63
C SER A 118 11.61 -6.62 1.60
N CYS A 119 11.28 -7.86 1.99
CA CYS A 119 12.24 -8.96 1.94
C CYS A 119 12.62 -9.31 0.49
N PHE A 120 11.67 -9.26 -0.44
CA PHE A 120 11.97 -9.40 -1.86
C PHE A 120 12.95 -8.34 -2.35
N ILE A 121 12.75 -7.06 -2.01
CA ILE A 121 13.68 -5.98 -2.41
C ILE A 121 15.09 -6.24 -1.85
N ILE A 122 15.20 -6.60 -0.57
CA ILE A 122 16.50 -6.79 0.11
C ILE A 122 17.27 -7.99 -0.45
N GLU A 123 16.58 -9.08 -0.78
CA GLU A 123 17.24 -10.28 -1.31
C GLU A 123 17.48 -10.21 -2.82
N PHE A 124 16.68 -9.43 -3.56
CA PHE A 124 16.79 -9.35 -5.03
C PHE A 124 17.83 -8.33 -5.51
N PHE A 125 18.11 -7.26 -4.74
CA PHE A 125 19.02 -6.16 -5.11
C PHE A 125 20.22 -6.07 -4.17
#